data_AF-A0A4T0UWP2-F1
#
_entry.id   AF-A0A4T0UWP2-F1
#
_cell.length_a   1.000
_cell.length_b   1.000
_cell.length_c   1.000
_cell.angle_alpha   90.00
_cell.angle_beta   90.00
_cell.angle_gamma   90.00
#
_symmetry.space_group_name_H-M   'P 1'
#
loop_
_entity.id
_entity.type
_entity.pdbx_description
1 polymer ?
#
loop_
_entity_poly.entity_id
_entity_poly.type
_entity_poly.pdbx_seq_one_letter_code
_entity_poly.pdbx_strand_id
1 'polypeptide(L)'
;MSAPESWEEALVRLEAHVDRAEGIISGLAAPDDERDAEPWVEPTGLGPMPTEFLFRAKELLERQQRLMATLPALLADNQAQRQVASKVSDATATKAGPVYLDVTA
;
A
#
# COMPACT_ATOMS: atom_id res chain seq x y z
N MET A 1 -28.47 0.12 -5.33
CA MET A 1 -28.43 -1.14 -4.56
C MET A 1 -27.29 -1.94 -5.14
N SER A 2 -26.14 -2.00 -4.45
CA SER A 2 -25.04 -2.88 -4.86
C SER A 2 -25.53 -4.33 -4.70
N ALA A 3 -25.27 -5.19 -5.68
CA ALA A 3 -25.62 -6.61 -5.60
C ALA A 3 -24.92 -7.26 -4.39
N PRO A 4 -25.48 -8.33 -3.79
CA PRO A 4 -24.76 -9.08 -2.76
C PRO A 4 -23.48 -9.64 -3.39
N GLU A 5 -22.34 -9.19 -2.88
CA GLU A 5 -21.03 -9.70 -3.29
C GLU A 5 -20.91 -11.16 -2.86
N SER A 6 -20.23 -11.97 -3.65
CA SER A 6 -19.89 -13.37 -3.33
C SER A 6 -18.50 -13.48 -2.68
N TRP A 7 -18.24 -14.58 -1.97
CA TRP A 7 -16.91 -14.83 -1.37
C TRP A 7 -15.80 -14.87 -2.43
N GLU A 8 -16.13 -15.34 -3.63
CA GLU A 8 -15.20 -15.37 -4.76
C GLU A 8 -14.83 -13.96 -5.23
N GLU A 9 -15.81 -13.09 -5.45
CA GLU A 9 -15.59 -11.71 -5.87
C GLU A 9 -14.80 -10.92 -4.82
N ALA A 10 -15.15 -11.10 -3.54
CA ALA A 10 -14.43 -10.49 -2.43
C ALA A 10 -12.95 -10.91 -2.40
N LEU A 11 -12.67 -12.21 -2.58
CA LEU A 11 -11.29 -12.71 -2.58
C LEU A 11 -10.51 -12.26 -3.82
N VAL A 12 -11.13 -12.27 -5.00
CA VAL A 12 -10.50 -11.75 -6.24
C VAL A 12 -10.13 -10.28 -6.08
N ARG A 13 -11.03 -9.47 -5.52
CA ARG A 13 -10.78 -8.04 -5.29
C ARG A 13 -9.66 -7.83 -4.27
N LEU A 14 -9.64 -8.61 -3.19
CA LEU A 14 -8.58 -8.53 -2.17
C LEU A 14 -7.21 -8.95 -2.74
N GLU A 15 -7.18 -10.00 -3.56
CA GLU A 15 -5.96 -10.43 -4.27
C GLU A 15 -5.41 -9.34 -5.18
N ALA A 16 -6.27 -8.67 -5.94
CA ALA A 16 -5.85 -7.58 -6.80
C ALA A 16 -5.20 -6.42 -6.03
N HIS A 17 -5.68 -6.10 -4.82
CA HIS A 17 -5.02 -5.12 -3.94
C HIS A 17 -3.64 -5.60 -3.47
N VAL A 18 -3.52 -6.88 -3.09
CA VAL A 18 -2.25 -7.45 -2.65
C VAL A 18 -1.25 -7.49 -3.79
N ASP A 19 -1.66 -7.88 -5.00
CA ASP A 19 -0.82 -7.91 -6.19
C ASP A 19 -0.28 -6.51 -6.53
N ARG A 20 -1.12 -5.47 -6.47
CA ARG A 20 -0.70 -4.08 -6.68
C ARG A 20 0.28 -3.62 -5.60
N ALA A 21 0.00 -3.90 -4.33
CA ALA A 21 0.90 -3.55 -3.23
C ALA A 21 2.27 -4.25 -3.36
N GLU A 22 2.29 -5.54 -3.70
CA GLU A 22 3.52 -6.28 -4.01
C GLU A 22 4.27 -5.68 -5.20
N GLY A 23 3.55 -5.28 -6.24
CA GLY A 23 4.09 -4.59 -7.41
C GLY A 23 4.77 -3.27 -7.05
N ILE A 24 4.14 -2.44 -6.21
CA ILE A 24 4.71 -1.16 -5.75
C ILE A 24 5.97 -1.41 -4.92
N ILE A 25 5.93 -2.35 -3.98
CA ILE A 25 7.07 -2.69 -3.12
C ILE A 25 8.25 -3.23 -3.94
N SER A 26 7.96 -4.01 -4.99
CA SER A 26 8.99 -4.56 -5.87
C SER A 26 9.49 -3.56 -6.93
N GLY A 27 8.89 -2.37 -7.01
CA GLY A 27 9.19 -1.35 -8.01
C GLY A 27 8.68 -1.66 -9.42
N LEU A 28 7.75 -2.63 -9.55
CA LEU A 28 7.13 -3.04 -10.81
C LEU A 28 5.86 -2.22 -11.15
N ALA A 29 5.29 -1.53 -10.17
CA ALA A 29 4.10 -0.67 -10.33
C ALA A 29 4.34 0.71 -9.70
N ALA A 30 3.62 1.72 -10.20
CA ALA A 30 3.70 3.07 -9.65
C ALA A 30 2.79 3.20 -8.42
N PRO A 31 3.16 4.00 -7.39
CA PRO A 31 2.28 4.25 -6.24
C PRO A 31 0.92 4.85 -6.60
N ASP A 32 0.84 5.57 -7.72
CA ASP A 32 -0.40 6.15 -8.22
C ASP A 32 -1.39 5.08 -8.71
N ASP A 33 -0.92 3.89 -9.14
CA ASP A 33 -1.78 2.79 -9.57
C ASP A 33 -2.69 2.28 -8.43
N GLU A 34 -2.22 2.32 -7.18
CA GLU A 34 -3.04 1.97 -6.01
C GLU A 34 -3.91 3.14 -5.52
N ARG A 35 -3.51 4.39 -5.79
CA ARG A 35 -4.34 5.57 -5.45
C ARG A 35 -5.56 5.68 -6.33
N ASP A 36 -5.44 5.26 -7.59
CA ASP A 36 -6.54 5.26 -8.56
C ASP A 36 -7.43 4.01 -8.43
N ALA A 37 -7.00 3.00 -7.67
CA ALA A 37 -7.80 1.82 -7.39
C ALA A 37 -8.98 2.15 -6.44
N GLU A 38 -10.11 1.47 -6.63
CA GLU A 38 -11.23 1.58 -5.70
C GLU A 38 -10.78 1.15 -4.29
N PRO A 39 -11.04 1.94 -3.24
CA PRO A 39 -10.60 1.60 -1.89
C PRO A 39 -11.21 0.28 -1.43
N TRP A 40 -10.41 -0.56 -0.76
CA TRP A 40 -10.90 -1.80 -0.20
C TRP A 40 -11.98 -1.54 0.87
N VAL A 41 -13.20 -2.00 0.60
CA VAL A 41 -14.33 -2.02 1.53
C VAL A 41 -14.62 -3.47 1.92
N GLU A 42 -14.74 -3.72 3.22
CA GLU A 42 -15.11 -5.03 3.75
C GLU A 42 -16.49 -5.44 3.23
N PRO A 43 -16.60 -6.60 2.56
CA PRO A 43 -17.87 -7.09 2.06
C PRO A 43 -18.83 -7.43 3.21
N THR A 44 -20.10 -7.03 3.07
CA THR A 44 -21.13 -7.28 4.09
C THR A 44 -22.11 -8.34 3.60
N GLY A 45 -22.66 -9.14 4.54
CA GLY A 45 -23.71 -10.10 4.22
C GLY A 45 -23.26 -11.39 3.52
N LEU A 46 -21.96 -11.66 3.46
CA LEU A 46 -21.38 -12.85 2.81
C LEU A 46 -21.69 -14.19 3.51
N GLY A 47 -22.18 -14.17 4.75
CA GLY A 47 -22.35 -15.38 5.56
C GLY A 47 -21.00 -16.05 5.88
N PRO A 48 -21.00 -17.31 6.39
CA PRO A 48 -19.75 -18.01 6.70
C PRO A 48 -18.96 -18.33 5.43
N MET A 49 -17.63 -18.24 5.50
CA MET A 49 -16.74 -18.58 4.39
C MET A 49 -16.84 -20.06 4.03
N PRO A 50 -17.12 -20.40 2.74
CA PRO A 50 -17.09 -21.77 2.26
C PRO A 50 -15.69 -22.40 2.37
N THR A 51 -15.65 -23.71 2.67
CA THR A 51 -14.41 -24.46 2.95
C THR A 51 -13.45 -24.46 1.76
N GLU A 52 -13.96 -24.44 0.54
CA GLU A 52 -13.18 -24.38 -0.71
C GLU A 52 -12.30 -23.13 -0.81
N PHE A 53 -12.70 -22.03 -0.16
CA PHE A 53 -11.94 -20.78 -0.17
C PHE A 53 -10.93 -20.68 0.98
N LEU A 54 -10.98 -21.58 1.97
CA LEU A 54 -10.10 -21.50 3.14
C LEU A 54 -8.62 -21.59 2.77
N PHE A 55 -8.26 -22.41 1.78
CA PHE A 55 -6.88 -22.52 1.33
C PHE A 55 -6.41 -21.20 0.71
N ARG A 56 -7.20 -20.67 -0.23
CA ARG A 56 -6.94 -19.40 -0.93
C ARG A 56 -6.84 -18.22 0.04
N ALA A 57 -7.78 -18.12 0.99
CA ALA A 57 -7.78 -17.07 2.00
C ALA A 57 -6.56 -17.13 2.94
N LYS A 58 -6.09 -18.34 3.29
CA LYS A 58 -4.88 -18.52 4.10
C LYS A 58 -3.62 -18.09 3.35
N GLU A 59 -3.48 -18.52 2.10
CA GLU A 59 -2.35 -18.11 1.24
C GLU A 59 -2.31 -16.59 1.08
N LEU A 60 -3.47 -15.96 0.87
CA LEU A 60 -3.59 -14.51 0.78
C LEU A 60 -3.19 -13.82 2.09
N LEU A 61 -3.60 -14.35 3.24
CA LEU A 61 -3.22 -13.81 4.54
C LEU A 61 -1.70 -13.89 4.78
N GLU A 62 -1.06 -14.99 4.40
CA GLU A 62 0.39 -15.14 4.51
C GLU A 62 1.13 -14.11 3.65
N ARG A 63 0.65 -13.84 2.43
CA ARG A 63 1.19 -12.78 1.56
C ARG A 63 1.06 -11.40 2.21
N GLN A 64 -0.12 -11.08 2.74
CA GLN A 64 -0.34 -9.81 3.45
C GLN A 64 0.59 -9.65 4.67
N GLN A 65 0.81 -10.71 5.45
CA GLN A 65 1.73 -10.68 6.58
C GLN A 65 3.18 -10.44 6.14
N ARG A 66 3.61 -11.07 5.03
CA ARG A 66 4.94 -10.82 4.45
C ARG A 66 5.09 -9.37 4.01
N LEU A 67 4.07 -8.80 3.36
CA LEU A 67 4.07 -7.38 3.00
C LEU A 67 4.16 -6.46 4.22
N MET A 68 3.35 -6.71 5.24
CA MET A 68 3.38 -5.90 6.47
C MET A 68 4.74 -5.98 7.19
N ALA A 69 5.43 -7.12 7.09
CA ALA A 69 6.78 -7.28 7.63
C ALA A 69 7.86 -6.55 6.83
N THR A 70 7.68 -6.31 5.53
CA THR A 70 8.66 -5.60 4.68
C THR A 70 8.50 -4.08 4.72
N LEU A 71 7.29 -3.58 4.98
CA LEU A 71 7.01 -2.13 5.04
C LEU A 71 7.95 -1.33 5.97
N PRO A 72 8.26 -1.77 7.22
CA PRO A 72 9.15 -1.02 8.11
C PRO A 72 10.55 -0.82 7.53
N ALA A 73 11.10 -1.85 6.87
CA ALA A 73 12.42 -1.79 6.26
C ALA A 73 12.44 -0.79 5.08
N LEU A 74 11.41 -0.84 4.23
CA LEU A 74 11.28 0.07 3.08
C LEU A 74 11.11 1.53 3.49
N LEU A 75 10.37 1.78 4.57
CA LEU A 75 10.21 3.12 5.14
C LEU A 75 11.53 3.65 5.70
N ALA A 76 12.30 2.82 6.41
CA ALA A 76 13.62 3.20 6.91
C ALA A 76 14.61 3.53 5.78
N ASP A 77 14.63 2.71 4.73
CA ASP A 77 15.49 2.94 3.56
C ASP A 77 15.11 4.22 2.80
N ASN A 78 13.81 4.49 2.62
CA ASN A 78 13.34 5.74 2.02
C ASN A 78 13.75 6.97 2.85
N GLN A 79 13.66 6.89 4.17
CA GLN A 79 14.11 7.97 5.05
C GLN A 79 15.62 8.21 4.94
N ALA A 80 16.43 7.15 4.89
CA ALA A 80 17.87 7.26 4.72
C ALA A 80 18.25 7.88 3.37
N GLN A 81 17.60 7.45 2.28
CA GLN A 81 17.80 8.02 0.94
C GLN A 81 17.43 9.51 0.89
N ARG A 82 16.29 9.91 1.49
CA ARG A 82 15.90 11.32 1.59
C ARG A 82 16.91 12.15 2.38
N GLN A 83 17.46 11.62 3.48
CA GLN A 83 18.48 12.33 4.25
C GLN A 83 19.78 12.52 3.46
N VAL A 84 20.23 11.51 2.70
CA VAL A 84 21.41 11.64 1.85
C VAL A 84 21.16 12.63 0.71
N ALA A 85 20.02 12.53 0.02
CA ALA A 85 19.63 13.46 -1.02
C ALA A 85 19.52 14.91 -0.51
N SER A 86 18.97 15.11 0.69
CA SER A 86 18.92 16.42 1.36
C SER A 86 20.32 16.95 1.66
N LYS A 87 21.22 16.13 2.21
CA LYS A 87 22.61 16.53 2.52
C LYS A 87 23.41 16.90 1.28
N VAL A 88 23.21 16.18 0.18
CA VAL A 88 23.84 16.51 -1.12
C VAL A 88 23.22 17.79 -1.70
N SER A 89 21.91 17.96 -1.60
CA SER A 89 21.22 19.18 -2.04
C SER A 89 21.69 20.40 -1.25
N ASP A 90 21.83 20.30 0.07
CA ASP A 90 22.36 21.37 0.94
C ASP A 90 23.84 21.68 0.65
N ALA A 91 24.65 20.66 0.35
CA ALA A 91 26.05 20.85 -0.05
C ALA A 91 26.19 21.51 -1.43
N THR A 92 25.17 21.40 -2.29
CA THR A 92 25.17 21.96 -3.66
C THR A 92 24.38 23.28 -3.75
N ALA A 93 23.47 23.53 -2.81
CA ALA A 93 22.67 24.75 -2.70
C ALA A 93 23.42 25.78 -1.85
N THR A 94 24.29 26.56 -2.50
CA THR A 94 24.78 27.81 -1.91
C THR A 94 23.59 28.74 -1.62
N LYS A 95 23.18 28.75 -0.34
CA LYS A 95 22.55 29.82 0.45
C LYS A 95 21.29 30.50 -0.14
N ALA A 96 20.12 29.93 0.14
CA ALA A 96 18.86 30.68 0.24
C ALA A 96 18.16 30.30 1.55
N GLY A 97 17.99 31.28 2.45
CA GLY A 97 17.52 31.05 3.83
C GLY A 97 16.08 30.51 3.90
N PRO A 98 15.73 29.74 4.95
CA PRO A 98 14.41 29.12 5.08
C PRO A 98 13.32 30.17 5.36
N VAL A 99 12.24 30.10 4.59
CA VAL A 99 11.00 30.87 4.79
C VAL A 99 9.95 29.93 5.38
N TYR A 100 9.45 30.25 6.57
CA TYR A 100 8.34 29.51 7.20
C TYR A 100 7.01 30.07 6.71
N LEU A 101 6.17 29.21 6.12
CA LEU A 101 4.76 29.49 5.84
C LEU A 101 3.94 28.97 7.02
N ASP A 102 3.38 29.90 7.79
CA ASP A 102 2.43 29.62 8.86
C ASP A 102 1.05 29.45 8.23
N VAL A 103 0.48 28.24 8.29
CA VAL A 103 -0.86 27.98 7.76
C VAL A 103 -1.85 28.11 8.91
N THR A 104 -2.56 29.23 8.97
CA THR A 104 -3.64 29.45 9.93
C THR A 104 -5.01 29.06 9.36
N ALA A 105 -5.71 28.23 10.15
CA ALA A 105 -7.15 27.94 10.25
C ALA A 105 -7.82 27.11 9.14
#